data_AF-A0A8C0QKV3-F1
#
_entry.id   AF-A0A8C0QKV3-F1
#
_cell.length_a   1.000
_cell.length_b   1.000
_cell.length_c   1.000
_cell.angle_alpha   90.00
_cell.angle_beta   90.00
_cell.angle_gamma   90.00
#
_symmetry.space_group_name_H-M   'P 1'
#
loop_
_entity.id
_entity.type
_entity.pdbx_description
1 polymer ?
#
loop_
_entity_poly.entity_id
_entity_poly.type
_entity_poly.pdbx_seq_one_letter_code
_entity_poly.pdbx_strand_id
1 'polypeptide(L)'
;MTPREYCKIFAAEARAIPDFGAVPEIIPLYLIYRPANTVPYATIEEDLVGPFERYCVKERDGSLAVQSSSEIAQKCCAFQHWLYQWTNGNILVTDMEGVGWRITNVRIATKLKGYQGLKESCFPALLDQFAAAHRCNRYCEILGLKSLESLQQPAKPKGSKSPSLGRKAPSAQSSPQLQKKGLASPQGTRKGAVSPKASRKSTEAGEAQLAPKHKEEGSC
;
A
#
# COMPACT_ATOMS: atom_id res chain seq x y z
N MET A 1 -2.26 1.35 11.68
CA MET A 1 -1.74 0.07 12.16
C MET A 1 -0.24 0.22 12.24
N THR A 2 0.35 -0.04 13.40
CA THR A 2 1.78 0.14 13.67
C THR A 2 2.62 -0.91 12.93
N PRO A 3 3.94 -0.70 12.74
CA PRO A 3 4.82 -1.70 12.12
C PRO A 3 4.77 -3.04 12.86
N ARG A 4 4.68 -2.98 14.19
CA ARG A 4 4.57 -4.15 15.07
C ARG A 4 3.27 -4.93 14.87
N GLU A 5 2.16 -4.25 14.57
CA GLU A 5 0.89 -4.93 14.26
C GLU A 5 0.95 -5.63 12.89
N TYR A 6 1.52 -4.98 11.86
CA TYR A 6 1.76 -5.62 10.57
C TYR A 6 2.72 -6.82 10.69
N CYS A 7 3.80 -6.69 11.47
CA CYS A 7 4.75 -7.76 11.76
C CYS A 7 4.08 -8.97 12.43
N LYS A 8 3.09 -8.77 13.31
CA LYS A 8 2.30 -9.88 13.88
C LYS A 8 1.45 -10.62 12.83
N ILE A 9 0.86 -9.91 11.88
CA ILE A 9 0.06 -10.51 10.79
C ILE A 9 0.99 -11.31 9.87
N PHE A 10 2.08 -10.68 9.39
CA PHE A 10 3.14 -11.32 8.64
C PHE A 10 3.67 -12.58 9.34
N ALA A 11 3.92 -12.53 10.64
CA ALA A 11 4.41 -13.67 11.40
C ALA A 11 3.35 -14.74 11.69
N ALA A 12 2.05 -14.44 11.55
CA ALA A 12 1.01 -15.47 11.53
C ALA A 12 0.99 -16.21 10.19
N GLU A 13 1.05 -15.47 9.06
CA GLU A 13 1.11 -16.04 7.71
C GLU A 13 2.41 -16.84 7.48
N ALA A 14 3.56 -16.28 7.83
CA ALA A 14 4.86 -16.93 7.64
C ALA A 14 4.99 -18.23 8.47
N ARG A 15 4.52 -18.25 9.73
CA ARG A 15 4.54 -19.48 10.55
C ARG A 15 3.54 -20.55 10.08
N ALA A 16 2.58 -20.22 9.22
CA ALA A 16 1.70 -21.21 8.60
C ALA A 16 2.37 -21.97 7.43
N ILE A 17 3.56 -21.53 6.99
CA ILE A 17 4.31 -22.15 5.90
C ILE A 17 5.52 -22.91 6.47
N PRO A 18 5.55 -24.26 6.44
CA PRO A 18 6.59 -25.05 7.11
C PRO A 18 8.03 -24.67 6.73
N ASP A 19 8.26 -24.40 5.44
CA ASP A 19 9.59 -24.07 4.90
C ASP A 19 10.09 -22.65 5.27
N PHE A 20 9.27 -21.83 5.93
CA PHE A 20 9.69 -20.49 6.35
C PHE A 20 10.55 -20.53 7.62
N GLY A 21 10.21 -21.39 8.59
CA GLY A 21 10.91 -21.46 9.88
C GLY A 21 10.72 -20.21 10.76
N ALA A 22 11.78 -19.79 11.46
CA ALA A 22 11.73 -18.64 12.38
C ALA A 22 11.44 -17.31 11.66
N VAL A 23 10.81 -16.35 12.37
CA VAL A 23 10.31 -15.10 11.78
C VAL A 23 10.82 -13.90 12.58
N PRO A 24 11.22 -12.78 11.93
CA PRO A 24 11.51 -11.52 12.62
C PRO A 24 10.31 -10.98 13.41
N GLU A 25 10.54 -10.55 14.64
CA GLU A 25 9.55 -9.99 15.56
C GLU A 25 9.95 -8.59 16.04
N ILE A 26 9.10 -7.59 15.77
CA ILE A 26 9.31 -6.22 16.25
C ILE A 26 8.99 -6.16 17.75
N ILE A 27 9.95 -5.65 18.53
CA ILE A 27 9.84 -5.56 19.98
C ILE A 27 8.86 -4.46 20.41
N PRO A 28 8.27 -4.53 21.62
CA PRO A 28 7.42 -3.44 22.10
C PRO A 28 8.26 -2.24 22.53
N LEU A 29 7.87 -1.05 22.04
CA LEU A 29 8.37 0.24 22.52
C LEU A 29 7.29 0.89 23.40
N TYR A 30 7.63 1.20 24.64
CA TYR A 30 6.73 1.78 25.64
C TYR A 30 7.07 3.26 25.87
N LEU A 31 6.06 4.13 25.89
CA LEU A 31 6.20 5.52 26.35
C LEU A 31 5.88 5.59 27.85
N ILE A 32 6.87 5.93 28.67
CA ILE A 32 6.66 6.21 30.10
C ILE A 32 6.52 7.71 30.38
N TYR A 33 5.66 8.05 31.33
CA TYR A 33 5.50 9.40 31.86
C TYR A 33 6.14 9.49 33.25
N ARG A 34 6.88 10.58 33.50
CA ARG A 34 7.67 10.83 34.72
C ARG A 34 7.47 12.27 35.20
N PRO A 35 6.41 12.57 35.97
CA PRO A 35 6.06 13.95 36.34
C PRO A 35 7.14 14.68 37.16
N ALA A 36 7.99 13.95 37.89
CA ALA A 36 9.07 14.50 38.71
C ALA A 36 10.39 14.75 37.95
N ASN A 37 10.46 14.49 36.64
CA ASN A 37 11.68 14.62 35.85
C ASN A 37 11.58 15.79 34.85
N THR A 38 12.68 16.53 34.70
CA THR A 38 12.85 17.59 33.67
C THR A 38 12.64 17.10 32.24
N VAL A 39 12.85 15.79 32.01
CA VAL A 39 12.45 15.08 30.80
C VAL A 39 11.28 14.15 31.17
N PRO A 40 10.02 14.64 31.07
CA PRO A 40 8.85 13.94 31.62
C PRO A 40 8.36 12.77 30.77
N TYR A 41 8.91 12.59 29.56
CA TYR A 41 8.60 11.45 28.68
C TYR A 41 9.87 10.72 28.30
N ALA A 42 9.83 9.39 28.26
CA ALA A 42 10.90 8.57 27.67
C ALA A 42 10.36 7.29 27.05
N THR A 43 11.08 6.76 26.09
CA THR A 43 10.87 5.43 25.54
C THR A 43 11.63 4.38 26.35
N ILE A 44 11.03 3.20 26.54
CA ILE A 44 11.65 1.99 27.08
C ILE A 44 11.32 0.82 26.15
N GLU A 45 12.30 -0.04 25.93
CA GLU A 45 12.21 -1.29 25.18
C GLU A 45 13.00 -2.40 25.89
N GLU A 46 13.02 -3.61 25.33
CA GLU A 46 13.79 -4.73 25.86
C GLU A 46 15.26 -4.62 25.43
N ASP A 47 16.19 -4.71 26.38
CA ASP A 47 17.63 -4.67 26.11
C ASP A 47 18.07 -5.92 25.33
N LEU A 48 18.63 -5.73 24.14
CA LEU A 48 18.93 -6.80 23.20
C LEU A 48 20.39 -7.26 23.35
N VAL A 49 20.62 -8.25 24.21
CA VAL A 49 21.95 -8.80 24.48
C VAL A 49 22.44 -9.68 23.32
N GLY A 50 23.38 -9.18 22.52
CA GLY A 50 24.10 -9.96 21.52
C GLY A 50 24.72 -9.10 20.40
N PRO A 51 25.18 -9.71 19.29
CA PRO A 51 25.65 -8.98 18.11
C PRO A 51 24.50 -8.17 17.50
N PHE A 52 24.62 -6.85 17.54
CA PHE A 52 23.61 -5.93 16.99
C PHE A 52 23.87 -5.71 15.50
N GLU A 53 22.96 -6.20 14.66
CA GLU A 53 23.05 -6.16 13.19
C GLU A 53 21.98 -5.24 12.60
N ARG A 54 22.25 -4.74 11.38
CA ARG A 54 21.29 -3.99 10.58
C ARG A 54 20.87 -4.78 9.36
N TYR A 55 19.57 -4.98 9.20
CA TYR A 55 19.00 -5.91 8.24
C TYR A 55 18.45 -5.22 6.99
N CYS A 56 17.79 -4.07 7.15
CA CYS A 56 17.26 -3.26 6.03
C CYS A 56 17.40 -1.77 6.38
N VAL A 57 18.38 -1.09 5.80
CA VAL A 57 18.82 0.27 6.19
C VAL A 57 18.54 1.29 5.11
N LYS A 58 18.14 2.50 5.50
CA LYS A 58 18.20 3.68 4.64
C LYS A 58 19.58 4.33 4.71
N GLU A 59 20.28 4.46 3.60
CA GLU A 59 21.61 5.07 3.54
C GLU A 59 21.57 6.60 3.70
N ARG A 60 22.75 7.23 3.84
CA ARG A 60 22.87 8.67 4.15
C ARG A 60 22.40 9.59 3.02
N ASP A 61 22.44 9.14 1.77
CA ASP A 61 21.87 9.83 0.61
C ASP A 61 20.33 9.67 0.54
N GLY A 62 19.78 8.77 1.37
CA GLY A 62 18.38 8.42 1.43
C GLY A 62 17.99 7.18 0.62
N SER A 63 18.93 6.49 -0.02
CA SER A 63 18.71 5.23 -0.74
C SER A 63 18.44 4.05 0.20
N LEU A 64 18.15 2.87 -0.34
CA LEU A 64 18.03 1.62 0.44
C LEU A 64 19.27 0.76 0.23
N ALA A 65 19.92 0.37 1.32
CA ALA A 65 21.06 -0.54 1.29
C ALA A 65 20.62 -1.93 0.83
N VAL A 66 21.01 -2.33 -0.38
CA VAL A 66 20.66 -3.63 -0.96
C VAL A 66 21.80 -4.62 -0.74
N GLN A 67 21.46 -5.80 -0.18
CA GLN A 67 22.30 -6.98 0.10
C GLN A 67 22.89 -7.08 1.52
N SER A 68 22.25 -7.89 2.34
CA SER A 68 22.93 -8.83 3.25
C SER A 68 22.49 -10.25 2.88
N SER A 69 23.41 -11.21 2.95
CA SER A 69 23.15 -12.62 2.67
C SER A 69 22.62 -13.39 3.89
N SER A 70 22.53 -12.77 5.07
CA SER A 70 22.04 -13.42 6.28
C SER A 70 20.55 -13.76 6.18
N GLU A 71 20.16 -14.90 6.78
CA GLU A 71 18.78 -15.41 6.76
C GLU A 71 17.78 -14.38 7.30
N ILE A 72 18.16 -13.69 8.38
CA ILE A 72 17.36 -12.65 9.03
C ILE A 72 17.17 -11.46 8.07
N ALA A 73 18.23 -10.99 7.41
CA ALA A 73 18.12 -9.88 6.46
C ALA A 73 17.27 -10.22 5.24
N GLN A 74 17.37 -11.46 4.71
CA GLN A 74 16.51 -11.92 3.63
C GLN A 74 15.03 -11.97 4.06
N LYS A 75 14.73 -12.40 5.29
CA LYS A 75 13.38 -12.41 5.87
C LYS A 75 12.84 -11.02 6.20
N CYS A 76 13.68 -10.10 6.69
CA CYS A 76 13.34 -8.70 6.85
C CYS A 76 13.02 -8.04 5.50
N CYS A 77 13.82 -8.30 4.46
CA CYS A 77 13.56 -7.83 3.09
C CYS A 77 12.26 -8.44 2.51
N ALA A 78 11.96 -9.70 2.82
CA ALA A 78 10.67 -10.31 2.49
C ALA A 78 9.49 -9.69 3.26
N PHE A 79 9.68 -9.27 4.51
CA PHE A 79 8.67 -8.50 5.27
C PHE A 79 8.46 -7.09 4.67
N GLN A 80 9.52 -6.41 4.20
CA GLN A 80 9.37 -5.15 3.45
C GLN A 80 8.48 -5.34 2.23
N HIS A 81 8.74 -6.39 1.44
CA HIS A 81 7.96 -6.70 0.24
C HIS A 81 6.53 -7.12 0.57
N TRP A 82 6.33 -7.99 1.57
CA TRP A 82 5.00 -8.39 2.04
C TRP A 82 4.17 -7.16 2.45
N LEU A 83 4.73 -6.25 3.26
CA LEU A 83 4.02 -5.05 3.71
C LEU A 83 3.73 -4.08 2.56
N TYR A 84 4.68 -3.93 1.63
CA TYR A 84 4.51 -3.13 0.43
C TYR A 84 3.36 -3.67 -0.43
N GLN A 85 3.30 -4.99 -0.67
CA GLN A 85 2.22 -5.63 -1.43
C GLN A 85 0.87 -5.54 -0.67
N TRP A 86 0.86 -5.89 0.62
CA TRP A 86 -0.32 -5.86 1.50
C TRP A 86 -1.01 -4.50 1.53
N THR A 87 -0.22 -3.42 1.50
CA THR A 87 -0.71 -2.04 1.53
C THR A 87 -0.89 -1.42 0.14
N ASN A 88 -0.85 -2.21 -0.93
CA ASN A 88 -0.94 -1.77 -2.33
C ASN A 88 0.08 -0.66 -2.68
N GLY A 89 1.30 -0.81 -2.18
CA GLY A 89 2.44 0.08 -2.43
C GLY A 89 2.38 1.44 -1.72
N ASN A 90 1.61 1.56 -0.62
CA ASN A 90 1.43 2.81 0.13
C ASN A 90 2.30 2.93 1.38
N ILE A 91 2.77 1.81 1.93
CA ILE A 91 3.58 1.72 3.15
C ILE A 91 4.80 0.84 2.89
N LEU A 92 5.96 1.30 3.32
CA LEU A 92 7.20 0.53 3.40
C LEU A 92 7.77 0.64 4.81
N VAL A 93 8.25 -0.48 5.35
CA VAL A 93 8.97 -0.52 6.62
C VAL A 93 10.47 -0.38 6.35
N THR A 94 11.17 0.45 7.13
CA THR A 94 12.61 0.74 6.96
C THR A 94 13.34 0.67 8.29
N ASP A 95 14.67 0.71 8.23
CA ASP A 95 15.57 0.87 9.38
C ASP A 95 15.38 -0.24 10.42
N MET A 96 15.29 -1.48 9.92
CA MET A 96 15.18 -2.68 10.74
C MET A 96 16.58 -3.15 11.16
N GLU A 97 16.83 -3.10 12.46
CA GLU A 97 18.07 -3.50 13.13
C GLU A 97 17.75 -4.19 14.46
N GLY A 98 18.70 -4.91 15.07
CA GLY A 98 18.48 -5.63 16.32
C GLY A 98 19.39 -6.84 16.49
N VAL A 99 18.94 -7.85 17.25
CA VAL A 99 19.73 -9.04 17.60
C VAL A 99 18.93 -10.30 17.27
N GLY A 100 19.44 -11.10 16.33
CA GLY A 100 18.75 -12.29 15.86
C GLY A 100 17.35 -11.94 15.32
N TRP A 101 16.32 -12.67 15.77
CA TRP A 101 14.94 -12.44 15.37
C TRP A 101 14.27 -11.23 16.05
N ARG A 102 14.92 -10.57 17.01
CA ARG A 102 14.37 -9.41 17.75
C ARG A 102 14.73 -8.11 17.02
N ILE A 103 13.71 -7.39 16.51
CA ILE A 103 13.87 -6.19 15.67
C ILE A 103 13.42 -4.93 16.41
N THR A 104 14.21 -3.85 16.35
CA THR A 104 13.86 -2.52 16.84
C THR A 104 14.27 -1.39 15.87
N ASN A 105 14.15 -0.13 16.31
CA ASN A 105 14.38 1.15 15.60
C ASN A 105 13.62 1.35 14.28
N VAL A 106 12.63 0.48 14.05
CA VAL A 106 11.81 0.38 12.85
C VAL A 106 11.07 1.68 12.52
N ARG A 107 11.24 2.14 11.28
CA ARG A 107 10.58 3.33 10.72
C ARG A 107 9.59 2.96 9.62
N ILE A 108 8.81 3.97 9.20
CA ILE A 108 7.82 3.85 8.13
C ILE A 108 8.07 4.94 7.08
N ALA A 109 8.11 4.53 5.82
CA ALA A 109 7.92 5.40 4.68
C ALA A 109 6.49 5.23 4.13
N THR A 110 5.82 6.35 3.84
CA THR A 110 4.45 6.38 3.29
C THR A 110 4.34 7.31 2.08
N LYS A 111 3.41 7.02 1.17
CA LYS A 111 3.07 7.93 0.04
C LYS A 111 2.26 9.16 0.46
N LEU A 112 1.54 9.07 1.58
CA LEU A 112 0.72 10.17 2.12
C LEU A 112 1.38 10.80 3.35
N LYS A 113 1.15 12.11 3.54
CA LYS A 113 1.55 12.88 4.73
C LYS A 113 0.62 12.60 5.92
N GLY A 114 1.17 12.60 7.13
CA GLY A 114 0.36 12.52 8.36
C GLY A 114 -0.15 11.11 8.70
N TYR A 115 0.50 10.04 8.23
CA TYR A 115 0.06 8.66 8.53
C TYR A 115 0.03 8.42 10.05
N GLN A 116 -1.15 8.17 10.61
CA GLN A 116 -1.37 8.10 12.06
C GLN A 116 -0.82 9.32 12.85
N GLY A 117 -0.82 10.51 12.25
CA GLY A 117 -0.26 11.73 12.84
C GLY A 117 1.25 11.91 12.66
N LEU A 118 1.97 10.91 12.12
CA LEU A 118 3.39 11.02 11.79
C LEU A 118 3.57 12.00 10.61
N LYS A 119 4.09 13.20 10.89
CA LYS A 119 4.36 14.22 9.87
C LYS A 119 5.57 13.86 8.99
N GLU A 120 6.51 13.10 9.55
CA GLU A 120 7.83 12.83 8.96
C GLU A 120 7.93 11.48 8.21
N SER A 121 6.85 10.71 8.08
CA SER A 121 6.88 9.42 7.35
C SER A 121 6.81 9.55 5.83
N CYS A 122 6.55 10.73 5.28
CA CYS A 122 6.16 10.90 3.88
C CYS A 122 7.36 10.88 2.90
N PHE A 123 7.75 9.68 2.45
CA PHE A 123 8.87 9.47 1.52
C PHE A 123 8.44 8.67 0.26
N PRO A 124 7.56 9.20 -0.61
CA PRO A 124 7.07 8.47 -1.79
C PRO A 124 8.19 7.93 -2.68
N ALA A 125 9.24 8.74 -2.94
CA ALA A 125 10.39 8.32 -3.75
C ALA A 125 11.12 7.07 -3.20
N LEU A 126 11.08 6.83 -1.88
CA LEU A 126 11.69 5.65 -1.26
C LEU A 126 10.89 4.38 -1.53
N LEU A 127 9.56 4.50 -1.64
CA LEU A 127 8.67 3.40 -2.03
C LEU A 127 8.85 3.06 -3.52
N ASP A 128 9.00 4.07 -4.36
CA ASP A 128 9.20 3.88 -5.80
C ASP A 128 10.62 3.34 -6.09
N GLN A 129 11.63 3.77 -5.32
CA GLN A 129 12.98 3.17 -5.32
C GLN A 129 12.95 1.71 -4.84
N PHE A 130 12.23 1.39 -3.76
CA PHE A 130 12.07 0.01 -3.30
C PHE A 130 11.46 -0.87 -4.41
N ALA A 131 10.42 -0.40 -5.09
CA ALA A 131 9.79 -1.14 -6.19
C ALA A 131 10.73 -1.35 -7.41
N ALA A 132 11.71 -0.46 -7.63
CA ALA A 132 12.68 -0.58 -8.70
C ALA A 132 13.95 -1.38 -8.32
N ALA A 133 14.31 -1.44 -7.04
CA ALA A 133 15.55 -2.06 -6.55
C ALA A 133 15.34 -3.40 -5.80
N HIS A 134 14.13 -3.71 -5.32
CA HIS A 134 13.85 -4.96 -4.64
C HIS A 134 13.94 -6.15 -5.60
N ARG A 135 14.93 -7.01 -5.36
CA ARG A 135 15.05 -8.31 -6.01
C ARG A 135 14.46 -9.35 -5.07
N CYS A 136 13.49 -10.15 -5.55
CA CYS A 136 12.91 -11.23 -4.77
C CYS A 136 14.00 -12.21 -4.31
N ASN A 137 13.82 -12.76 -3.11
CA ASN A 137 14.62 -13.84 -2.56
C ASN A 137 13.73 -15.04 -2.22
N ARG A 138 14.33 -16.17 -1.81
CA ARG A 138 13.63 -17.42 -1.47
C ARG A 138 12.43 -17.23 -0.53
N TYR A 139 12.49 -16.29 0.42
CA TYR A 139 11.37 -16.04 1.33
C TYR A 139 10.24 -15.24 0.68
N CYS A 140 10.53 -14.35 -0.27
CA CYS A 140 9.50 -13.73 -1.11
C CYS A 140 8.77 -14.78 -1.97
N GLU A 141 9.50 -15.78 -2.47
CA GLU A 141 8.97 -16.89 -3.28
C GLU A 141 8.12 -17.86 -2.43
N ILE A 142 8.60 -18.26 -1.25
CA ILE A 142 7.87 -19.10 -0.28
C ILE A 142 6.55 -18.42 0.15
N LEU A 143 6.55 -17.09 0.31
CA LEU A 143 5.35 -16.29 0.62
C LEU A 143 4.44 -16.03 -0.61
N GLY A 144 4.80 -16.49 -1.81
CA GLY A 144 4.02 -16.27 -3.03
C GLY A 144 3.88 -14.80 -3.46
N LEU A 145 4.84 -13.94 -3.11
CA LEU A 145 4.80 -12.51 -3.43
C LEU A 145 5.03 -12.26 -4.93
N LYS A 146 4.36 -11.24 -5.49
CA LYS A 146 4.45 -10.89 -6.92
C LYS A 146 5.69 -10.02 -7.15
N SER A 147 6.60 -10.43 -8.05
CA SER A 147 7.79 -9.62 -8.38
C SER A 147 7.39 -8.19 -8.78
N LEU A 148 7.97 -7.20 -8.11
CA LEU A 148 7.65 -5.78 -8.30
C LEU A 148 8.06 -5.27 -9.70
N GLU A 149 9.05 -5.91 -10.32
CA GLU A 149 9.43 -5.70 -11.73
C GLU A 149 8.24 -5.88 -12.69
N SER A 150 7.29 -6.78 -12.37
CA SER A 150 6.12 -7.04 -13.22
C SER A 150 5.08 -5.91 -13.18
N LEU A 151 5.05 -5.12 -12.10
CA LEU A 151 4.12 -3.99 -11.93
C LEU A 151 4.55 -2.75 -12.72
N GLN A 152 5.80 -2.71 -13.19
CA GLN A 152 6.35 -1.59 -13.96
C GLN A 152 6.13 -1.72 -15.47
N GLN A 153 5.57 -2.83 -15.98
CA GLN A 153 5.18 -2.88 -17.40
C GLN A 153 3.97 -1.96 -17.64
N PRO A 154 4.09 -0.89 -18.45
CA PRO A 154 2.91 -0.14 -18.87
C PRO A 154 1.98 -1.09 -19.63
N ALA A 155 0.68 -1.01 -19.35
CA ALA A 155 -0.32 -1.88 -19.95
C ALA A 155 -0.28 -1.74 -21.48
N LYS A 156 0.37 -2.70 -22.15
CA LYS A 156 0.59 -2.67 -23.60
C LYS A 156 -0.76 -2.50 -24.30
N PRO A 157 -0.96 -1.44 -25.12
CA PRO A 157 -2.20 -1.27 -25.85
C PRO A 157 -2.44 -2.53 -26.68
N LYS A 158 -3.66 -3.08 -26.57
CA LYS A 158 -3.99 -4.44 -27.01
C LYS A 158 -4.07 -4.51 -28.53
N GLY A 159 -2.90 -4.50 -29.18
CA GLY A 159 -2.74 -4.38 -30.61
C GLY A 159 -3.53 -5.43 -31.39
N SER A 160 -4.53 -4.97 -32.13
CA SER A 160 -5.49 -5.80 -32.87
C SER A 160 -4.82 -6.63 -33.95
N LYS A 161 -4.45 -7.87 -33.64
CA LYS A 161 -3.98 -8.85 -34.62
C LYS A 161 -5.15 -9.43 -35.43
N SER A 162 -5.62 -8.66 -36.40
CA SER A 162 -6.50 -9.19 -37.46
C SER A 162 -5.70 -10.11 -38.39
N PRO A 163 -6.14 -11.36 -38.63
CA PRO A 163 -5.50 -12.25 -39.59
C PRO A 163 -6.09 -12.08 -40.99
N SER A 164 -5.25 -11.92 -42.00
CA SER A 164 -5.64 -12.06 -43.42
C SER A 164 -4.46 -12.56 -44.26
N LEU A 165 -4.79 -13.26 -45.36
CA LEU A 165 -3.84 -14.08 -46.12
C LEU A 165 -3.46 -13.43 -47.46
N GLY A 166 -2.21 -13.60 -47.87
CA GLY A 166 -1.92 -14.07 -49.23
C GLY A 166 -1.72 -13.07 -50.39
N ARG A 167 -0.45 -13.01 -50.82
CA ARG A 167 0.00 -12.99 -52.23
C ARG A 167 -0.02 -11.64 -52.99
N LYS A 168 0.62 -11.67 -54.18
CA LYS A 168 1.11 -10.53 -54.98
C LYS A 168 0.11 -10.08 -56.06
N ALA A 169 0.24 -8.82 -56.47
CA ALA A 169 -0.35 -8.18 -57.66
C ALA A 169 0.27 -8.73 -59.00
N PRO A 170 -0.12 -8.30 -60.23
CA PRO A 170 -0.98 -7.14 -60.56
C PRO A 170 -1.97 -7.27 -61.76
N SER A 171 -2.63 -6.14 -62.06
CA SER A 171 -3.09 -5.65 -63.38
C SER A 171 -4.50 -5.95 -63.96
N ALA A 172 -5.06 -4.87 -64.52
CA ALA A 172 -5.97 -4.75 -65.69
C ALA A 172 -7.52 -4.84 -65.56
N GLN A 173 -8.14 -3.71 -65.99
CA GLN A 173 -9.35 -3.54 -66.83
C GLN A 173 -10.81 -3.61 -66.30
N SER A 174 -11.51 -2.50 -66.57
CA SER A 174 -12.89 -2.35 -67.08
C SER A 174 -14.14 -2.38 -66.17
N SER A 175 -14.77 -1.19 -66.08
CA SER A 175 -16.21 -0.90 -65.91
C SER A 175 -17.00 -1.22 -67.22
N PRO A 176 -18.37 -1.14 -67.35
CA PRO A 176 -19.33 -0.41 -66.48
C PRO A 176 -20.78 -0.99 -66.27
N GLN A 177 -21.54 -0.37 -65.35
CA GLN A 177 -23.02 -0.13 -65.37
C GLN A 177 -24.02 -1.35 -65.42
N LEU A 178 -25.34 -1.30 -65.10
CA LEU A 178 -26.38 -0.27 -64.85
C LEU A 178 -27.59 -0.87 -64.04
N GLN A 179 -28.28 -0.10 -63.17
CA GLN A 179 -29.74 -0.16 -62.81
C GLN A 179 -30.37 -1.45 -62.16
N LYS A 180 -31.53 -1.48 -61.43
CA LYS A 180 -32.46 -0.51 -60.77
C LYS A 180 -33.62 -1.27 -60.05
N LYS A 181 -34.36 -0.59 -59.14
CA LYS A 181 -35.58 -0.99 -58.36
C LYS A 181 -35.32 -1.71 -57.02
N GLY A 182 -36.08 -1.45 -55.93
CA GLY A 182 -36.98 -0.30 -55.70
C GLY A 182 -37.97 -0.40 -54.51
N LEU A 183 -38.32 0.79 -53.98
CA LEU A 183 -39.56 1.20 -53.29
C LEU A 183 -39.92 0.74 -51.85
N ALA A 184 -40.69 1.63 -51.20
CA ALA A 184 -41.63 1.48 -50.08
C ALA A 184 -41.12 1.41 -48.61
N SER A 185 -41.31 2.53 -47.90
CA SER A 185 -41.62 2.58 -46.45
C SER A 185 -43.15 2.69 -46.28
N PRO A 186 -43.70 2.48 -45.06
CA PRO A 186 -44.37 3.62 -44.42
C PRO A 186 -44.08 3.76 -42.90
N GLN A 187 -44.73 4.72 -42.27
CA GLN A 187 -44.41 5.30 -40.95
C GLN A 187 -45.39 4.88 -39.82
N GLY A 188 -44.94 5.04 -38.57
CA GLY A 188 -45.75 5.43 -37.41
C GLY A 188 -44.82 5.99 -36.32
N THR A 189 -44.90 7.24 -35.82
CA THR A 189 -45.96 7.91 -35.03
C THR A 189 -46.27 7.20 -33.69
N ARG A 190 -46.32 7.87 -32.52
CA ARG A 190 -46.16 9.32 -32.19
C ARG A 190 -45.78 9.54 -30.70
N LYS A 191 -45.26 10.74 -30.43
CA LYS A 191 -45.10 11.48 -29.15
C LYS A 191 -45.82 10.97 -27.88
N GLY A 192 -45.13 11.07 -26.73
CA GLY A 192 -45.69 11.13 -25.37
C GLY A 192 -44.66 11.69 -24.38
N ALA A 193 -45.07 12.39 -23.31
CA ALA A 193 -44.16 13.10 -22.39
C ALA A 193 -44.74 13.18 -20.95
N VAL A 194 -44.08 13.96 -20.09
CA VAL A 194 -44.47 14.44 -18.74
C VAL A 194 -43.96 13.62 -17.55
N SER A 195 -43.28 14.32 -16.63
CA SER A 195 -42.97 13.89 -15.26
C SER A 195 -43.94 14.56 -14.27
N PRO A 196 -44.04 14.07 -13.02
CA PRO A 196 -44.26 14.96 -11.89
C PRO A 196 -43.23 14.79 -10.77
N LYS A 197 -43.00 15.89 -10.02
CA LYS A 197 -42.34 15.89 -8.70
C LYS A 197 -43.38 15.60 -7.61
N ALA A 198 -42.92 15.18 -6.44
CA ALA A 198 -43.64 15.32 -5.17
C ALA A 198 -42.69 15.85 -4.07
N SER A 199 -43.22 16.58 -3.09
CA SER A 199 -42.44 17.29 -2.04
C SER A 199 -43.15 17.28 -0.68
N ARG A 200 -42.37 17.25 0.41
CA ARG A 200 -42.64 17.60 1.85
C ARG A 200 -41.35 17.27 2.63
N LYS A 201 -40.76 18.04 3.57
CA LYS A 201 -41.14 19.18 4.46
C LYS A 201 -42.11 18.81 5.59
N SER A 202 -41.98 19.25 6.86
CA SER A 202 -40.88 19.96 7.59
C SER A 202 -40.06 18.97 8.44
N THR A 203 -39.46 19.17 9.63
CA THR A 203 -39.26 20.25 10.66
C THR A 203 -38.10 19.73 11.58
N GLU A 204 -37.63 20.33 12.69
CA GLU A 204 -37.17 21.67 13.11
C GLU A 204 -36.97 21.65 14.66
N ALA A 205 -36.06 22.48 15.20
CA ALA A 205 -35.86 22.85 16.63
C ALA A 205 -35.32 21.80 17.64
N GLY A 206 -34.48 22.27 18.59
CA GLY A 206 -33.94 21.43 19.68
C GLY A 206 -32.65 21.91 20.36
N GLU A 207 -32.48 23.20 20.68
CA GLU A 207 -31.34 23.68 21.48
C GLU A 207 -31.54 23.47 23.00
N ALA A 208 -30.49 23.06 23.70
CA ALA A 208 -30.22 23.45 25.09
C ALA A 208 -28.76 23.13 25.49
N GLN A 209 -28.00 24.15 25.92
CA GLN A 209 -26.78 23.96 26.71
C GLN A 209 -27.14 23.95 28.20
N LEU A 210 -26.42 23.19 29.03
CA LEU A 210 -26.24 23.51 30.46
C LEU A 210 -24.89 22.97 30.93
N ALA A 211 -24.22 23.74 31.80
CA ALA A 211 -22.91 23.41 32.37
C ALA A 211 -22.94 23.56 33.90
N PRO A 212 -22.16 22.76 34.65
CA PRO A 212 -21.83 23.05 36.04
C PRO A 212 -20.55 23.88 36.14
N LYS A 213 -20.46 24.74 37.16
CA LYS A 213 -19.30 25.59 37.44
C LYS A 213 -19.00 25.60 38.94
N HIS A 214 -17.72 25.40 39.32
CA HIS A 214 -17.19 25.56 40.68
C HIS A 214 -17.77 24.54 41.71
N LYS A 215 -17.21 24.34 42.91
CA LYS A 215 -16.20 25.11 43.66
C LYS A 215 -15.16 24.19 44.33
N GLU A 216 -13.99 24.75 44.61
CA GLU A 216 -12.86 24.14 45.33
C GLU A 216 -12.79 24.66 46.78
N GLU A 217 -12.65 23.75 47.74
CA GLU A 217 -12.33 23.91 49.17
C GLU A 217 -12.13 22.48 49.74
N GLY A 218 -11.25 22.16 50.68
CA GLY A 218 -10.22 22.97 51.35
C GLY A 218 -10.00 22.48 52.80
N SER A 219 -8.86 21.85 53.11
CA SER A 219 -8.44 21.51 54.49
C SER A 219 -6.95 21.19 54.59
N CYS A 220 -6.43 21.26 55.83
CA CYS A 220 -5.04 21.01 56.21
C CYS A 220 -4.71 19.50 56.32
#